data_AF-A0A067FDK7-F1
#
_entry.id   AF-A0A067FDK7-F1
#
_cell.length_a   1.000
_cell.length_b   1.000
_cell.length_c   1.000
_cell.angle_alpha   90.00
_cell.angle_beta   90.00
_cell.angle_gamma   90.00
#
_symmetry.space_group_name_H-M   'P 1'
#
loop_
_entity.id
_entity.type
_entity.pdbx_description
1 polymer ?
#
loop_
_entity_poly.entity_id
_entity_poly.type
_entity_poly.pdbx_seq_one_letter_code
_entity_poly.pdbx_strand_id
1 'polypeptide(L)'
;FKNLKPKEYRAIADCLELMDDSVDRLSKSVQEMKNLGRVKSRDFLFHINNVQTWASTALTNGNTCLDGFADKSMNGKVKDSVTAQVANVVQVTSNALGLFNQFANNNRH
;
A
#
# COMPACT_ATOMS: atom_id res chain seq x y z
N PHE A 1 -18.69 -13.74 6.36
CA PHE A 1 -18.33 -14.97 7.10
C PHE A 1 -19.24 -15.11 8.32
N LYS A 2 -19.73 -16.31 8.66
CA LYS A 2 -20.45 -16.57 9.93
C LYS A 2 -19.50 -17.34 10.87
N ASN A 3 -19.47 -17.02 12.16
CA ASN A 3 -18.63 -17.66 13.20
C ASN A 3 -17.11 -17.55 12.98
N LEU A 4 -16.57 -16.33 12.86
CA LEU A 4 -15.13 -16.10 12.85
C LEU A 4 -14.50 -16.46 14.20
N LYS A 5 -13.32 -17.08 14.18
CA LYS A 5 -12.53 -17.28 15.40
C LYS A 5 -12.04 -15.92 15.92
N PRO A 6 -11.87 -15.72 17.25
CA PRO A 6 -11.38 -14.46 17.79
C PRO A 6 -10.07 -13.96 17.16
N LYS A 7 -9.16 -14.87 16.83
CA LYS A 7 -7.89 -14.55 16.14
C LYS A 7 -8.08 -14.14 14.67
N GLU A 8 -9.04 -14.73 13.98
CA GLU A 8 -9.37 -14.36 12.59
C GLU A 8 -9.99 -12.96 12.57
N TYR A 9 -10.85 -12.66 13.56
CA TYR A 9 -11.40 -11.32 13.74
C TYR A 9 -10.32 -10.27 13.97
N ARG A 10 -9.37 -10.54 14.89
CA ARG A 10 -8.27 -9.61 15.16
C ARG A 10 -7.40 -9.39 13.91
N ALA A 11 -6.99 -10.45 13.23
CA ALA A 11 -6.18 -10.34 12.02
C ALA A 11 -6.90 -9.56 10.89
N ILE A 12 -8.23 -9.72 10.76
CA ILE A 12 -9.02 -8.91 9.82
C ILE A 12 -9.03 -7.44 10.26
N ALA A 13 -9.24 -7.14 11.54
CA ALA A 13 -9.27 -5.77 12.04
C ALA A 13 -7.92 -5.07 11.83
N ASP A 14 -6.82 -5.73 12.20
CA ASP A 14 -5.46 -5.22 11.99
C ASP A 14 -5.18 -4.99 10.50
N CYS A 15 -5.59 -5.93 9.64
CA CYS A 15 -5.45 -5.75 8.20
C CYS A 15 -6.28 -4.58 7.66
N LEU A 16 -7.52 -4.41 8.13
CA LEU A 16 -8.38 -3.30 7.71
C LEU A 16 -7.78 -1.94 8.08
N GLU A 17 -7.20 -1.82 9.27
CA GLU A 17 -6.50 -0.60 9.69
C GLU A 17 -5.32 -0.27 8.76
N LEU A 18 -4.51 -1.27 8.43
CA LEU A 18 -3.39 -1.12 7.49
C LEU A 18 -3.86 -0.77 6.07
N MET A 19 -4.99 -1.33 5.63
CA MET A 19 -5.56 -1.02 4.32
C MET A 19 -6.15 0.39 4.28
N ASP A 20 -6.76 0.86 5.37
CA ASP A 20 -7.28 2.23 5.48
C ASP A 20 -6.14 3.26 5.45
N ASP A 21 -5.06 3.04 6.22
CA ASP A 21 -3.86 3.90 6.11
C ASP A 21 -3.28 3.84 4.69
N SER A 22 -3.25 2.67 4.05
CA SER A 22 -2.79 2.54 2.66
C SER A 22 -3.61 3.40 1.69
N VAL A 23 -4.94 3.46 1.87
CA VAL A 23 -5.82 4.32 1.06
C VAL A 23 -5.49 5.80 1.27
N ASP A 24 -5.28 6.23 2.52
CA ASP A 24 -4.85 7.60 2.82
C ASP A 24 -3.48 7.93 2.17
N ARG A 25 -2.48 7.05 2.31
CA ARG A 25 -1.16 7.22 1.71
C ARG A 25 -1.21 7.32 0.19
N LEU A 26 -1.93 6.39 -0.47
CA LEU A 26 -2.07 6.40 -1.93
C LEU A 26 -2.84 7.64 -2.40
N SER A 27 -3.87 8.07 -1.67
CA SER A 27 -4.61 9.30 -1.98
C SER A 27 -3.71 10.52 -1.90
N LYS A 28 -2.87 10.63 -0.87
CA LYS A 28 -1.87 11.68 -0.73
C LYS A 28 -0.84 11.63 -1.87
N SER A 29 -0.36 10.45 -2.25
CA SER A 29 0.54 10.28 -3.42
C SER A 29 -0.09 10.84 -4.69
N VAL A 30 -1.37 10.56 -4.95
CA VAL A 30 -2.08 11.11 -6.11
C VAL A 30 -2.14 12.64 -6.08
N GLN A 31 -2.29 13.25 -4.90
CA GLN A 31 -2.30 14.72 -4.80
C GLN A 31 -0.91 15.32 -5.09
N GLU A 32 0.16 14.73 -4.59
CA GLU A 32 1.53 15.17 -4.89
C GLU A 32 1.84 15.04 -6.38
N MET A 33 1.41 13.94 -7.02
CA MET A 33 1.56 13.77 -8.47
C MET A 33 0.85 14.86 -9.28
N LYS A 34 -0.34 15.31 -8.85
CA LYS A 34 -1.03 16.44 -9.49
C LYS A 34 -0.28 17.76 -9.31
N ASN A 35 0.42 17.92 -8.19
CA ASN A 35 1.22 19.10 -7.92
C ASN A 35 2.51 19.13 -8.75
N LEU A 36 3.10 17.97 -9.10
CA LEU A 36 4.29 17.88 -9.96
C LEU A 36 4.11 18.61 -11.31
N GLY A 37 2.90 18.61 -11.88
CA GLY A 37 2.61 19.32 -13.13
C GLY A 37 2.56 20.85 -13.01
N ARG A 38 2.74 21.42 -11.81
CA ARG A 38 2.48 22.84 -11.51
C ARG A 38 3.67 23.60 -10.89
N VAL A 39 4.74 22.92 -10.49
CA VAL A 39 5.90 23.53 -9.78
C VAL A 39 7.23 23.40 -10.52
N LYS A 40 8.19 24.31 -10.23
CA LYS A 40 9.58 24.27 -10.73
C LYS A 40 10.60 24.01 -9.61
N SER A 41 11.63 23.24 -9.99
CA SER A 41 12.88 22.85 -9.28
C SER A 41 12.75 22.30 -7.85
N ARG A 42 12.68 23.14 -6.81
CA ARG A 42 12.89 22.68 -5.42
C ARG A 42 11.69 21.93 -4.86
N ASP A 43 10.47 22.33 -5.24
CA ASP A 43 9.24 21.64 -4.86
C ASP A 43 9.05 20.32 -5.63
N PHE A 44 9.69 20.19 -6.79
CA PHE A 44 9.58 18.98 -7.63
C PHE A 44 10.16 17.75 -6.93
N LEU A 45 11.38 17.85 -6.36
CA LEU A 45 11.99 16.76 -5.60
C LEU A 45 11.21 16.44 -4.33
N PHE A 46 10.66 17.46 -3.67
CA PHE A 46 9.84 17.28 -2.47
C PHE A 46 8.59 16.43 -2.77
N HIS A 47 7.85 16.76 -3.83
CA HIS A 47 6.68 15.98 -4.24
C HIS A 47 7.05 14.57 -4.70
N ILE A 48 8.15 14.38 -5.44
CA ILE A 48 8.64 13.03 -5.81
C ILE A 48 8.89 12.18 -4.57
N ASN A 49 9.63 12.73 -3.60
CA ASN A 49 9.99 11.99 -2.39
C ASN A 49 8.72 11.61 -1.59
N ASN A 50 7.74 12.50 -1.48
CA ASN A 50 6.48 12.21 -0.80
C ASN A 50 5.71 11.06 -1.48
N VAL A 51 5.60 11.06 -2.81
CA VAL A 51 4.96 9.96 -3.55
C VAL A 51 5.67 8.65 -3.29
N GLN A 52 7.01 8.63 -3.37
CA GLN A 52 7.81 7.43 -3.13
C GLN A 52 7.63 6.90 -1.71
N THR A 53 7.69 7.79 -0.71
CA THR A 53 7.51 7.43 0.69
C THR A 53 6.12 6.84 0.92
N TRP A 54 5.06 7.52 0.52
CA TRP A 54 3.70 7.08 0.82
C TRP A 54 3.28 5.84 0.03
N ALA A 55 3.70 5.70 -1.23
CA ALA A 55 3.48 4.46 -1.98
C ALA A 55 4.26 3.27 -1.38
N SER A 56 5.49 3.51 -0.90
CA SER A 56 6.27 2.49 -0.19
C SER A 56 5.61 2.10 1.14
N THR A 57 5.03 3.06 1.88
CA THR A 57 4.25 2.76 3.09
C THR A 57 3.03 1.89 2.77
N ALA A 58 2.25 2.22 1.75
CA ALA A 58 1.11 1.42 1.33
C ALA A 58 1.52 -0.02 0.94
N LEU A 59 2.67 -0.17 0.27
CA LEU A 59 3.23 -1.49 -0.05
C LEU A 59 3.60 -2.26 1.22
N THR A 60 4.29 -1.62 2.16
CA THR A 60 4.65 -2.22 3.46
C THR A 60 3.42 -2.64 4.24
N ASN A 61 2.40 -1.79 4.35
CA ASN A 61 1.14 -2.09 5.01
C ASN A 61 0.45 -3.32 4.40
N GLY A 62 0.44 -3.43 3.07
CA GLY A 62 -0.04 -4.62 2.36
C GLY A 62 0.71 -5.88 2.76
N ASN A 63 2.05 -5.85 2.76
CA ASN A 63 2.88 -6.97 3.19
C ASN A 63 2.65 -7.32 4.66
N THR A 64 2.57 -6.33 5.56
CA THR A 64 2.29 -6.55 6.99
C THR A 64 0.92 -7.17 7.21
N CYS A 65 -0.12 -6.79 6.45
CA CYS A 65 -1.39 -7.49 6.50
C CYS A 65 -1.23 -8.97 6.10
N LEU A 66 -0.51 -9.28 5.01
CA LEU A 66 -0.28 -10.66 4.59
C LEU A 66 0.45 -11.47 5.68
N ASP A 67 1.45 -10.87 6.31
CA ASP A 67 2.21 -11.48 7.42
C ASP A 67 1.32 -11.80 8.62
N GLY A 68 0.30 -10.99 8.90
CA GLY A 68 -0.71 -11.24 9.93
C GLY A 68 -1.51 -12.54 9.74
N PHE A 69 -1.53 -13.09 8.52
CA PHE A 69 -2.16 -14.37 8.19
C PHE A 69 -1.15 -15.50 7.91
N ALA A 70 0.15 -15.28 8.08
CA ALA A 70 1.17 -16.29 7.72
C ALA A 70 1.08 -17.57 8.57
N ASP A 71 0.66 -17.46 9.83
CA ASP A 71 0.56 -18.58 10.76
C ASP A 71 -0.38 -19.71 10.27
N LYS A 72 0.04 -20.97 10.42
CA LYS A 72 -0.72 -22.14 9.95
C LYS A 72 -2.09 -22.29 10.63
N SER A 73 -2.22 -21.78 11.85
CA SER A 73 -3.48 -21.80 12.58
C SER A 73 -4.54 -20.85 11.97
N MET A 74 -4.14 -19.95 11.06
CA MET A 74 -5.04 -19.10 10.25
C MET A 74 -5.51 -19.78 8.96
N ASN A 75 -5.03 -20.98 8.63
CA ASN A 75 -5.42 -21.66 7.39
C ASN A 75 -6.93 -21.86 7.29
N GLY A 76 -7.47 -21.56 6.10
CA GLY A 76 -8.88 -21.67 5.78
C GLY A 76 -9.37 -20.49 4.93
N LYS A 77 -10.67 -20.54 4.60
CA LYS A 77 -11.31 -19.62 3.64
C LYS A 77 -11.14 -18.14 3.97
N VAL A 78 -11.00 -17.78 5.24
CA VAL A 78 -10.80 -16.38 5.67
C VAL A 78 -9.43 -15.88 5.20
N LYS A 79 -8.37 -16.62 5.54
CA LYS A 79 -7.01 -16.32 5.08
C LYS A 79 -6.96 -16.25 3.56
N ASP A 80 -7.44 -17.28 2.86
CA ASP A 80 -7.38 -17.34 1.40
C ASP A 80 -8.08 -16.16 0.73
N SER A 81 -9.22 -15.74 1.29
CA SER A 81 -9.99 -14.61 0.76
C SER A 81 -9.30 -13.26 1.02
N VAL A 82 -8.74 -13.05 2.22
CA VAL A 82 -8.06 -11.79 2.56
C VAL A 82 -6.74 -11.68 1.81
N THR A 83 -5.91 -12.73 1.82
CA THR A 83 -4.60 -12.71 1.18
C THR A 83 -4.69 -12.57 -0.33
N ALA A 84 -5.70 -13.16 -0.99
CA ALA A 84 -5.90 -12.96 -2.42
C ALA A 84 -6.19 -11.49 -2.79
N GLN A 85 -7.02 -10.81 -1.99
CA GLN A 85 -7.33 -9.39 -2.20
C GLN A 85 -6.12 -8.50 -1.93
N VAL A 86 -5.43 -8.74 -0.81
CA VAL A 86 -4.29 -7.92 -0.38
C VAL A 86 -3.07 -8.16 -1.28
N ALA A 87 -2.85 -9.38 -1.77
CA ALA A 87 -1.80 -9.66 -2.75
C ALA A 87 -2.00 -8.87 -4.05
N ASN A 88 -3.26 -8.68 -4.48
CA ASN A 88 -3.55 -7.80 -5.62
C ASN A 88 -3.14 -6.35 -5.32
N VAL A 89 -3.51 -5.83 -4.15
CA VAL A 89 -3.12 -4.48 -3.69
C VAL A 89 -1.59 -4.31 -3.66
N VAL A 90 -0.87 -5.27 -3.09
CA VAL A 90 0.60 -5.30 -3.04
C VAL A 90 1.18 -5.26 -4.46
N GLN A 91 0.65 -6.09 -5.37
CA GLN A 91 1.13 -6.16 -6.75
C GLN A 91 0.92 -4.84 -7.50
N VAL A 92 -0.28 -4.26 -7.45
CA VAL A 92 -0.57 -3.01 -8.16
C VAL A 92 0.20 -1.83 -7.56
N THR A 93 0.38 -1.79 -6.25
CA THR A 93 1.18 -0.76 -5.57
C THR A 93 2.65 -0.87 -5.95
N SER A 94 3.20 -2.09 -5.98
CA SER A 94 4.58 -2.34 -6.42
C SER A 94 4.79 -1.91 -7.88
N ASN A 95 3.86 -2.26 -8.78
CA ASN A 95 3.90 -1.84 -10.18
C ASN A 95 3.88 -0.31 -10.30
N ALA A 96 2.97 0.37 -9.59
CA ALA A 96 2.86 1.82 -9.60
C ALA A 96 4.12 2.50 -9.07
N LEU A 97 4.69 2.01 -7.96
CA LEU A 97 5.93 2.52 -7.40
C LEU A 97 7.10 2.33 -8.37
N GLY A 98 7.19 1.18 -9.05
CA GLY A 98 8.19 0.91 -10.08
C GLY A 98 8.13 1.92 -11.23
N LEU A 99 6.94 2.16 -11.78
CA LEU A 99 6.71 3.15 -12.83
C LEU A 99 7.06 4.57 -12.36
N PHE A 100 6.64 4.93 -11.14
CA PHE A 100 6.92 6.25 -10.59
C PHE A 100 8.43 6.46 -10.33
N ASN A 101 9.14 5.44 -9.87
CA ASN A 101 10.59 5.49 -9.68
C ASN A 101 11.32 5.72 -11.01
N GLN A 102 10.88 5.08 -12.10
CA GLN A 102 11.42 5.32 -13.43
C GLN A 102 11.16 6.77 -13.89
N PHE A 103 9.93 7.27 -13.71
CA PHE A 103 9.60 8.67 -13.97
C PHE A 103 10.48 9.63 -13.18
N ALA A 104 10.63 9.41 -11.87
CA ALA A 104 11.42 10.26 -10.99
C ALA A 104 12.89 10.31 -11.43
N ASN A 105 13.49 9.17 -11.76
CA ASN A 105 14.88 9.10 -12.22
C ASN A 105 15.09 9.88 -13.53
N ASN A 106 14.14 9.80 -14.46
CA ASN A 106 14.23 10.51 -15.75
C ASN A 106 14.04 12.03 -15.63
N ASN A 107 13.50 12.53 -14.52
CA ASN A 107 13.19 13.95 -14.32
C ASN A 107 14.01 14.60 -13.18
N ARG A 108 14.96 13.87 -12.57
CA ARG A 108 15.94 14.41 -11.63
C ARG A 108 17.04 15.13 -12.43
N HIS A 109 16.78 16.37 -12.82
CA HIS A 109 17.76 17.28 -13.45
C HIS A 109 18.03 18.48 -12.54
#